data_AF-A0A314UP56-F1
#
_entry.id   AF-A0A314UP56-F1
#
_cell.length_a   1.000
_cell.length_b   1.000
_cell.length_c   1.000
_cell.angle_alpha   90.00
_cell.angle_beta   90.00
_cell.angle_gamma   90.00
#
_symmetry.space_group_name_H-M   'P 1'
#
loop_
_entity.id
_entity.type
_entity.pdbx_description
1 polymer ?
#
loop_
_entity_poly.entity_id
_entity_poly.type
_entity_poly.pdbx_seq_one_letter_code
_entity_poly.pdbx_strand_id
1 'polypeptide(L)'
;MKIRPTSPEYIMTQMELMCMDPEYLETGNLTPESDVYSFGIILLQLLTARPLLGIVKDVKSALENDNINALLDISAGDWPLEQAQELAYLALRCCEKSRLNRPDLWVVHEAMGASCAASASCLISKKLIRTPSHFVCPIFQEVMKDPHIAADGFTYEEEAIRGWLKGGHNTSPMTNLKLDHCNLVPNYALQYAIQQWQLEL
;
A
#
# COMPACT_ATOMS: atom_id res chain seq x y z
N MET A 1 -7.22 14.32 -35.48
CA MET A 1 -8.24 14.72 -34.48
C MET A 1 -7.54 15.46 -33.35
N LYS A 2 -7.80 16.75 -33.14
CA LYS A 2 -7.29 17.49 -31.96
C LYS A 2 -8.29 17.26 -30.82
N ILE A 3 -7.86 16.50 -29.80
CA ILE A 3 -8.64 16.29 -28.59
C ILE A 3 -8.84 17.66 -27.91
N ARG A 4 -10.07 17.98 -27.50
CA ARG A 4 -10.37 19.26 -26.86
C ARG A 4 -9.80 19.28 -25.43
N PRO A 5 -9.20 20.41 -24.98
CA PRO A 5 -8.54 20.51 -23.66
C PRO A 5 -9.44 20.26 -22.44
N THR A 6 -10.75 20.18 -22.62
CA THR A 6 -11.76 19.97 -21.57
C THR A 6 -12.44 18.60 -21.66
N SER A 7 -12.04 17.75 -22.60
CA SER A 7 -12.62 16.40 -22.72
C SER A 7 -12.13 15.50 -21.58
N PRO A 8 -12.97 14.57 -21.07
CA PRO A 8 -12.57 13.59 -20.06
C PRO A 8 -11.33 12.78 -20.48
N GLU A 9 -11.22 12.46 -21.78
CA GLU A 9 -10.07 11.78 -22.38
C GLU A 9 -8.78 12.61 -22.26
N TYR A 10 -8.84 13.92 -22.51
CA TYR A 10 -7.70 14.83 -22.33
C TYR A 10 -7.28 14.97 -20.86
N ILE A 11 -8.26 15.05 -19.96
CA ILE A 11 -8.02 15.17 -18.51
C ILE A 11 -7.38 13.88 -17.97
N MET A 12 -7.88 12.72 -18.39
CA MET A 12 -7.32 11.41 -18.02
C MET A 12 -5.90 11.23 -18.57
N THR A 13 -5.66 11.60 -19.83
CA THR A 13 -4.32 11.55 -20.44
C THR A 13 -3.35 12.52 -19.73
N GLN A 14 -3.81 13.70 -19.33
CA GLN A 14 -3.00 14.66 -18.54
C GLN A 14 -2.72 14.15 -17.13
N MET A 15 -3.68 13.46 -16.51
CA MET A 15 -3.51 12.87 -15.18
C MET A 15 -2.46 11.76 -15.21
N GLU A 16 -2.47 10.91 -16.24
CA GLU A 16 -1.44 9.87 -16.45
C GLU A 16 -0.05 10.49 -16.63
N LEU A 17 0.09 11.57 -17.41
CA LEU A 17 1.38 12.25 -17.61
C LEU A 17 1.94 12.91 -16.33
N MET A 18 1.09 13.35 -15.40
CA MET A 18 1.53 14.07 -14.21
C MET A 18 2.09 13.15 -13.11
N CYS A 19 1.67 11.88 -13.09
CA CYS A 19 2.24 10.87 -12.18
C CYS A 19 3.50 10.21 -12.73
N MET A 20 3.77 10.37 -14.03
CA MET A 20 4.94 9.80 -14.69
C MET A 20 6.20 10.60 -14.36
N ASP A 21 7.28 9.88 -14.13
CA ASP A 21 8.60 10.46 -13.88
C ASP A 21 9.03 11.38 -15.04
N PRO A 22 9.34 12.66 -14.80
CA PRO A 22 9.77 13.58 -15.85
C PRO A 22 11.05 13.11 -16.56
N GLU A 23 11.99 12.45 -15.87
CA GLU A 23 13.17 11.87 -16.52
C GLU A 23 12.82 10.66 -17.38
N TYR A 24 11.84 9.84 -16.98
CA TYR A 24 11.33 8.75 -17.82
C TYR A 24 10.67 9.30 -19.09
N LEU A 25 9.86 10.36 -18.98
CA LEU A 25 9.22 10.99 -20.13
C LEU A 25 10.23 11.58 -21.13
N GLU A 26 11.36 12.08 -20.65
CA GLU A 26 12.42 12.65 -21.50
C GLU A 26 13.33 11.57 -22.11
N THR A 27 13.74 10.59 -21.31
CA THR A 27 14.76 9.60 -21.70
C THR A 27 14.18 8.30 -22.26
N GLY A 28 12.93 7.99 -21.95
CA GLY A 28 12.27 6.71 -22.24
C GLY A 28 12.79 5.54 -21.39
N ASN A 29 13.69 5.77 -20.44
CA ASN A 29 14.32 4.71 -19.64
C ASN A 29 13.60 4.52 -18.30
N LEU A 30 12.83 3.44 -18.18
CA LEU A 30 12.10 3.11 -16.96
C LEU A 30 13.05 2.52 -15.90
N THR A 31 12.97 3.02 -14.68
CA THR A 31 13.88 2.65 -13.59
C THR A 31 13.13 2.52 -12.25
N PRO A 32 13.69 1.83 -11.23
CA PRO A 32 13.09 1.82 -9.89
C PRO A 32 12.88 3.23 -9.32
N GLU A 33 13.74 4.19 -9.67
CA GLU A 33 13.59 5.58 -9.24
C GLU A 33 12.37 6.26 -9.89
N SER A 34 11.91 5.78 -11.04
CA SER A 34 10.67 6.23 -11.67
C SER A 34 9.45 5.78 -10.86
N ASP A 35 9.48 4.56 -10.31
CA ASP A 35 8.43 4.08 -9.40
C ASP A 35 8.41 4.89 -8.10
N VAL A 36 9.59 5.26 -7.57
CA VAL A 36 9.71 6.14 -6.41
C VAL A 36 9.05 7.51 -6.67
N TYR A 37 9.26 8.09 -7.86
CA TYR A 37 8.62 9.36 -8.22
C TYR A 37 7.10 9.23 -8.24
N SER A 38 6.56 8.25 -8.96
CA SER A 38 5.11 8.03 -9.04
C SER A 38 4.52 7.75 -7.66
N PHE A 39 5.23 7.01 -6.81
CA PHE A 39 4.85 6.81 -5.42
C PHE A 39 4.75 8.11 -4.63
N GLY A 40 5.75 9.00 -4.76
CA GLY A 40 5.71 10.33 -4.15
C GLY A 40 4.49 11.14 -4.55
N ILE A 41 4.11 11.12 -5.83
CA ILE A 41 2.91 11.81 -6.34
C ILE A 41 1.63 11.24 -5.69
N ILE A 42 1.52 9.91 -5.58
CA ILE A 42 0.39 9.25 -4.93
C ILE A 42 0.32 9.63 -3.44
N LEU A 43 1.44 9.69 -2.74
CA LEU A 43 1.46 10.12 -1.33
C LEU A 43 0.95 11.56 -1.17
N LEU A 44 1.39 12.49 -2.03
CA LEU A 44 0.89 13.87 -2.01
C LEU A 44 -0.62 13.93 -2.28
N GLN A 45 -1.10 13.10 -3.21
CA GLN A 45 -2.53 13.00 -3.52
C GLN A 45 -3.33 12.45 -2.34
N LEU A 46 -2.84 11.42 -1.66
CA LEU A 46 -3.49 10.84 -0.48
C LEU A 46 -3.53 11.82 0.70
N LEU A 47 -2.45 12.59 0.90
CA LEU A 47 -2.40 13.59 1.97
C LEU A 47 -3.41 14.72 1.78
N THR A 48 -3.66 15.11 0.52
CA THR A 48 -4.40 16.35 0.22
C THR A 48 -5.79 16.12 -0.37
N ALA A 49 -6.06 14.92 -0.90
CA ALA A 49 -7.21 14.61 -1.75
C ALA A 49 -7.42 15.60 -2.92
N ARG A 50 -6.34 16.22 -3.40
CA ARG A 50 -6.38 17.21 -4.49
C ARG A 50 -5.95 16.61 -5.83
N PRO A 51 -6.35 17.23 -6.95
CA PRO A 51 -5.85 16.86 -8.28
C PRO A 51 -4.33 16.96 -8.39
N LEU A 52 -3.72 16.14 -9.26
CA LEU A 52 -2.27 16.07 -9.46
C LEU A 52 -1.65 17.37 -10.01
N LEU A 53 -2.45 18.22 -10.65
CA LEU A 53 -1.97 19.43 -11.27
C LEU A 53 -1.54 20.45 -10.22
N GLY A 54 -0.24 20.74 -10.15
CA GLY A 54 0.32 21.73 -9.23
C GLY A 54 0.58 21.21 -7.81
N ILE A 55 0.19 19.97 -7.50
CA ILE A 55 0.23 19.40 -6.14
C ILE A 55 1.61 19.49 -5.48
N VAL A 56 2.69 19.20 -6.23
CA VAL A 56 4.07 19.28 -5.73
C VAL A 56 4.43 20.71 -5.32
N LYS A 57 4.02 21.70 -6.11
CA LYS A 57 4.30 23.12 -5.83
C LYS A 57 3.51 23.59 -4.63
N ASP A 58 2.22 23.25 -4.59
CA ASP A 58 1.31 23.66 -3.52
C ASP A 58 1.77 23.11 -2.17
N VAL A 59 2.08 21.81 -2.10
CA VAL A 59 2.56 21.17 -0.88
C VAL A 59 3.92 21.73 -0.45
N LYS A 60 4.84 21.93 -1.40
CA LYS A 60 6.13 22.56 -1.10
C LYS A 60 5.97 23.95 -0.49
N SER A 61 5.16 24.80 -1.11
CA SER A 61 4.89 26.15 -0.58
C SER A 61 4.16 26.11 0.77
N ALA A 62 3.27 25.16 0.99
CA ALA A 62 2.60 25.04 2.29
C ALA A 62 3.57 24.61 3.41
N LEU A 63 4.51 23.70 3.14
CA LEU A 63 5.55 23.32 4.10
C LEU A 63 6.52 24.46 4.39
N GLU A 64 6.94 25.21 3.38
CA GLU A 64 7.81 26.39 3.55
C GLU A 64 7.15 27.49 4.41
N ASN A 65 5.81 27.57 4.41
CA ASN A 65 5.03 28.53 5.19
C ASN A 65 4.44 27.95 6.49
N ASP A 66 4.82 26.73 6.88
CA ASP A 66 4.30 26.02 8.06
C ASP A 66 2.76 25.92 8.09
N ASN A 67 2.15 25.77 6.90
CA ASN A 67 0.70 25.80 6.69
C ASN A 67 0.19 24.53 6.00
N ILE A 68 0.85 23.39 6.24
CA ILE A 68 0.47 22.11 5.63
C ILE A 68 -0.94 21.66 6.02
N ASN A 69 -1.40 22.03 7.22
CA ASN A 69 -2.75 21.70 7.72
C ASN A 69 -3.86 22.19 6.78
N ALA A 70 -3.68 23.33 6.10
CA ALA A 70 -4.67 23.86 5.15
C ALA A 70 -4.78 23.03 3.86
N LEU A 71 -3.82 22.14 3.59
CA LEU A 71 -3.82 21.26 2.43
C LEU A 71 -4.28 19.84 2.76
N LEU A 72 -4.22 19.41 4.02
CA LEU A 72 -4.57 18.06 4.42
C LEU A 72 -6.05 17.75 4.15
N ASP A 73 -6.32 16.53 3.71
CA ASP A 73 -7.67 16.06 3.44
C ASP A 73 -8.47 15.90 4.74
N ILE A 74 -9.29 16.90 5.04
CA ILE A 74 -10.19 16.89 6.20
C ILE A 74 -11.18 15.72 6.20
N SER A 75 -11.45 15.09 5.04
CA SER A 75 -12.39 13.97 4.94
C SER A 75 -11.80 12.65 5.46
N ALA A 76 -10.47 12.55 5.55
CA ALA A 76 -9.75 11.42 6.11
C ALA A 76 -9.75 11.41 7.66
N GLY A 77 -10.35 12.41 8.29
CA GLY A 77 -10.42 12.56 9.75
C GLY A 77 -9.28 13.40 10.32
N ASP A 78 -8.98 13.19 11.60
CA ASP A 78 -7.94 13.94 12.31
C ASP A 78 -6.55 13.45 11.90
N TRP A 79 -5.78 14.32 11.28
CA TRP A 79 -4.40 14.02 10.90
C TRP A 79 -3.44 14.23 12.07
N PRO A 80 -2.53 13.28 12.34
CA PRO A 80 -1.41 13.51 13.24
C PRO A 80 -0.42 14.45 12.54
N LEU A 81 -0.49 15.75 12.84
CA LEU A 81 0.10 16.82 12.04
C LEU A 81 1.62 16.67 11.84
N GLU A 82 2.36 16.27 12.86
CA GLU A 82 3.82 16.06 12.78
C GLU A 82 4.17 14.95 11.78
N GLN A 83 3.47 13.82 11.85
CA GLN A 83 3.68 12.67 10.97
C GLN A 83 3.20 12.97 9.54
N ALA A 84 2.10 13.70 9.39
CA ALA A 84 1.62 14.15 8.10
C ALA A 84 2.63 15.09 7.43
N GLN A 85 3.27 15.96 8.20
CA GLN A 85 4.34 16.85 7.75
C GLN A 85 5.60 16.08 7.36
N GLU A 86 6.05 15.12 8.16
CA GLU A 86 7.17 14.22 7.80
C GLU A 86 6.90 13.44 6.51
N LEU A 87 5.68 12.90 6.37
CA LEU A 87 5.27 12.16 5.19
C LEU A 87 5.23 13.08 3.95
N ALA A 88 4.77 14.32 4.10
CA ALA A 88 4.79 15.30 3.02
C ALA A 88 6.22 15.65 2.57
N TYR A 89 7.16 15.80 3.51
CA TYR A 89 8.58 15.99 3.19
C TYR A 89 9.19 14.79 2.45
N LEU A 90 8.91 13.56 2.91
CA LEU A 90 9.35 12.35 2.23
C LEU A 90 8.78 12.26 0.81
N ALA A 91 7.48 12.54 0.65
CA ALA A 91 6.82 12.54 -0.64
C ALA A 91 7.42 13.57 -1.61
N LEU A 92 7.75 14.78 -1.13
CA LEU A 92 8.44 15.79 -1.95
C LEU A 92 9.84 15.34 -2.39
N ARG A 93 10.60 14.67 -1.52
CA ARG A 93 11.91 14.10 -1.87
C ARG A 93 11.80 13.01 -2.94
N CYS A 94 10.74 12.20 -2.89
CA CYS A 94 10.45 11.21 -3.94
C CYS A 94 10.15 11.89 -5.29
N CYS A 95 9.49 13.06 -5.25
CA CYS A 95 9.14 13.86 -6.42
C CYS A 95 10.28 14.76 -6.95
N GLU A 96 11.52 14.56 -6.51
CA GLU A 96 12.66 15.31 -7.05
C GLU A 96 12.85 15.06 -8.55
N LYS A 97 13.17 16.12 -9.29
CA LYS A 97 13.34 16.02 -10.75
C LYS A 97 14.48 15.07 -11.09
N SER A 98 15.61 15.26 -10.41
CA SER A 98 16.79 14.41 -10.56
C SER A 98 16.59 13.09 -9.83
N ARG A 99 16.65 11.97 -10.55
CA ARG A 99 16.57 10.61 -9.96
C ARG A 99 17.65 10.37 -8.89
N LEU A 100 18.82 10.99 -9.04
CA LEU A 100 19.93 10.86 -8.08
C LEU A 100 19.65 11.53 -6.73
N ASN A 101 18.67 12.43 -6.67
CA ASN A 101 18.29 13.11 -5.43
C ASN A 101 17.11 12.42 -4.71
N ARG A 102 16.49 11.43 -5.37
CA ARG A 102 15.39 10.67 -4.78
C ARG A 102 15.93 9.68 -3.75
N PRO A 103 15.18 9.39 -2.68
CA PRO A 103 15.55 8.34 -1.76
C PRO A 103 15.44 6.98 -2.43
N ASP A 104 16.27 6.03 -2.00
CA ASP A 104 16.06 4.63 -2.34
C ASP A 104 14.71 4.14 -1.79
N LEU A 105 14.06 3.24 -2.54
CA LEU A 105 12.76 2.68 -2.16
C LEU A 105 12.78 2.05 -0.76
N TRP A 106 13.91 1.48 -0.34
CA TRP A 106 14.10 0.94 1.01
C TRP A 106 13.94 2.01 2.11
N VAL A 107 14.50 3.20 1.90
CA VAL A 107 14.41 4.32 2.86
C VAL A 107 12.97 4.81 2.97
N VAL A 108 12.25 4.82 1.84
CA VAL A 108 10.82 5.19 1.82
C VAL A 108 10.00 4.18 2.64
N HIS A 109 10.22 2.88 2.42
CA HIS A 109 9.55 1.83 3.17
C HIS A 109 9.83 1.91 4.69
N GLU A 110 11.09 2.13 5.07
CA GLU A 110 11.49 2.28 6.47
C GLU A 110 10.83 3.50 7.13
N ALA A 111 10.87 4.65 6.47
CA ALA A 111 10.25 5.88 6.98
C ALA A 111 8.75 5.72 7.19
N MET A 112 8.04 5.07 6.25
CA MET A 112 6.61 4.78 6.41
C MET A 112 6.32 3.82 7.56
N GLY A 113 7.18 2.82 7.77
CA GLY A 113 7.10 1.92 8.92
C GLY A 113 7.33 2.64 10.26
N ALA A 114 8.26 3.59 10.30
CA ALA A 114 8.58 4.39 11.48
C ALA A 114 7.47 5.38 11.85
N SER A 115 6.89 6.10 10.87
CA SER A 115 5.81 7.07 11.12
C SER A 115 4.51 6.39 11.60
N CYS A 116 4.29 5.13 11.21
CA CYS A 116 3.19 4.34 11.77
C CYS A 116 3.42 4.01 13.26
N ALA A 117 4.66 3.82 13.72
CA ALA A 117 4.98 3.33 15.07
C ALA A 117 4.50 4.22 16.23
N ALA A 118 4.09 5.46 15.95
CA ALA A 118 3.65 6.47 16.92
C ALA A 118 2.13 6.52 17.17
N SER A 119 1.29 5.87 16.35
CA SER A 119 -0.18 5.86 16.52
C SER A 119 -0.70 4.57 17.17
N ALA A 120 -1.74 4.65 18.00
CA ALA A 120 -2.39 3.48 18.62
C ALA A 120 -2.89 2.44 17.58
N SER A 121 -3.22 2.90 16.37
CA SER A 121 -3.56 2.08 15.19
C SER A 121 -2.42 1.15 14.74
N CYS A 122 -1.17 1.44 15.11
CA CYS A 122 0.00 0.63 14.78
C CYS A 122 0.30 -0.48 15.79
N LEU A 123 -0.43 -0.60 16.89
CA LEU A 123 -0.37 -1.85 17.66
C LEU A 123 -0.74 -3.05 16.78
N ILE A 124 -1.66 -2.85 15.83
CA ILE A 124 -2.08 -3.86 14.85
C ILE A 124 -0.95 -4.13 13.83
N SER A 125 -0.30 -3.09 13.30
CA SER A 125 0.83 -3.25 12.37
C SER A 125 2.10 -3.81 13.03
N LYS A 126 2.46 -3.40 14.25
CA LYS A 126 3.57 -4.00 15.02
C LYS A 126 3.30 -5.46 15.36
N LYS A 127 2.05 -5.83 15.64
CA LYS A 127 1.67 -7.24 15.85
C LYS A 127 1.89 -8.04 14.57
N LEU A 128 1.43 -7.56 13.41
CA LEU A 128 1.65 -8.20 12.11
C LEU A 128 3.14 -8.28 11.73
N ILE A 129 3.94 -7.23 11.97
CA ILE A 129 5.39 -7.22 11.69
C ILE A 129 6.15 -8.26 12.54
N ARG A 130 5.71 -8.52 13.78
CA ARG A 130 6.27 -9.59 14.64
C ARG A 130 5.63 -10.95 14.41
N THR A 131 4.57 -11.03 13.59
CA THR A 131 3.88 -12.29 13.33
C THR A 131 4.60 -13.03 12.20
N PRO A 132 5.03 -14.27 12.43
CA PRO A 132 5.54 -15.10 11.35
C PRO A 132 4.51 -15.20 10.22
N SER A 133 4.91 -14.92 8.98
CA SER A 133 4.00 -14.81 7.83
C SER A 133 3.19 -16.09 7.57
N HIS A 134 3.71 -17.25 7.93
CA HIS A 134 3.02 -18.54 7.81
C HIS A 134 1.86 -18.73 8.80
N PHE A 135 1.69 -17.83 9.78
CA PHE A 135 0.53 -17.80 10.66
C PHE A 135 -0.62 -16.95 10.12
N VAL A 136 -0.39 -16.20 9.04
CA VAL A 136 -1.36 -15.25 8.48
C VAL A 136 -2.16 -15.90 7.34
N CYS A 137 -3.48 -15.77 7.40
CA CYS A 137 -4.40 -16.22 6.36
C CYS A 137 -4.19 -15.40 5.09
N PRO A 138 -3.93 -16.01 3.92
CA PRO A 138 -3.74 -15.25 2.70
C PRO A 138 -4.97 -14.48 2.19
N ILE A 139 -6.18 -14.90 2.58
CA ILE A 139 -7.42 -14.23 2.17
C ILE A 139 -7.76 -13.09 3.14
N PHE A 140 -7.78 -13.38 4.44
CA PHE A 140 -8.19 -12.39 5.46
C PHE A 140 -7.05 -11.46 5.90
N GLN A 141 -5.79 -11.81 5.62
CA GLN A 141 -4.62 -11.05 6.08
C GLN A 141 -4.56 -10.89 7.61
N GLU A 142 -5.13 -11.87 8.34
CA GLU A 142 -5.14 -11.94 9.81
C GLU A 142 -4.55 -13.27 10.29
N VAL A 143 -4.15 -13.34 11.57
CA VAL A 143 -3.64 -14.59 12.18
C VAL A 143 -4.75 -15.64 12.20
N MET A 144 -4.47 -16.82 11.63
CA MET A 144 -5.43 -17.92 11.55
C MET A 144 -5.80 -18.44 12.95
N LYS A 145 -7.10 -18.62 13.19
CA LYS A 145 -7.66 -19.27 14.37
C LYS A 145 -7.97 -20.74 14.08
N ASP A 146 -8.48 -21.03 12.89
CA ASP A 146 -8.83 -22.39 12.46
C ASP A 146 -8.20 -22.73 11.09
N PRO A 147 -6.87 -22.93 11.03
CA PRO A 147 -6.14 -23.11 9.79
C PRO A 147 -6.51 -24.42 9.07
N HIS A 148 -6.84 -24.34 7.78
CA HIS A 148 -7.23 -25.44 6.90
C HIS A 148 -6.41 -25.45 5.61
N ILE A 149 -5.88 -26.62 5.26
CA ILE A 149 -5.13 -26.87 4.02
C ILE A 149 -6.08 -27.17 2.87
N ALA A 150 -5.88 -26.50 1.73
CA ALA A 150 -6.55 -26.80 0.47
C ALA A 150 -5.73 -27.77 -0.40
N ALA A 151 -6.27 -28.19 -1.55
CA ALA A 151 -5.66 -29.19 -2.45
C ALA A 151 -4.27 -28.79 -2.98
N ASP A 152 -4.01 -27.49 -3.05
CA ASP A 152 -2.74 -26.90 -3.49
C ASP A 152 -1.66 -26.86 -2.40
N GLY A 153 -1.99 -27.31 -1.17
CA GLY A 153 -1.07 -27.32 -0.03
C GLY A 153 -0.97 -25.99 0.72
N PHE A 154 -1.68 -24.94 0.29
CA PHE A 154 -1.75 -23.69 1.05
C PHE A 154 -2.74 -23.79 2.20
N THR A 155 -2.45 -23.07 3.28
CA THR A 155 -3.30 -23.02 4.48
C THR A 155 -4.03 -21.68 4.58
N TYR A 156 -5.30 -21.73 4.94
CA TYR A 156 -6.21 -20.60 5.03
C TYR A 156 -7.03 -20.66 6.32
N GLU A 157 -7.63 -19.54 6.74
CA GLU A 157 -8.71 -19.56 7.72
C GLU A 157 -9.93 -20.32 7.17
N GLU A 158 -10.54 -21.21 7.97
CA GLU A 158 -11.63 -22.10 7.54
C GLU A 158 -12.75 -21.34 6.83
N GLU A 159 -13.23 -20.29 7.49
CA GLU A 159 -14.36 -19.49 7.06
C GLU A 159 -14.04 -18.76 5.75
N ALA A 160 -12.79 -18.35 5.57
CA ALA A 160 -12.32 -17.63 4.39
C ALA A 160 -12.33 -18.54 3.16
N ILE A 161 -11.64 -19.68 3.24
CA ILE A 161 -11.53 -20.61 2.11
C ILE A 161 -12.87 -21.29 1.82
N ARG A 162 -13.67 -21.59 2.86
CA ARG A 162 -15.01 -22.13 2.67
C ARG A 162 -15.93 -21.11 2.00
N GLY A 163 -15.85 -19.83 2.39
CA GLY A 163 -16.57 -18.74 1.74
C GLY A 163 -16.21 -18.61 0.26
N TRP A 164 -14.91 -18.64 -0.05
CA TRP A 164 -14.39 -18.61 -1.41
C TRP A 164 -14.96 -19.72 -2.30
N LEU A 165 -14.92 -20.97 -1.81
CA LEU A 165 -15.43 -22.14 -2.53
C LEU A 165 -16.95 -22.12 -2.67
N LYS A 166 -17.69 -21.70 -1.63
CA LYS A 166 -19.15 -21.53 -1.67
C LYS A 166 -19.57 -20.44 -2.66
N GLY A 167 -18.72 -19.44 -2.88
CA GLY A 167 -18.93 -18.39 -3.89
C GLY A 167 -18.85 -18.88 -5.35
N GLY A 168 -18.59 -20.17 -5.57
CA GLY A 168 -18.52 -20.79 -6.90
C GLY A 168 -17.10 -20.85 -7.48
N HIS A 169 -16.10 -20.39 -6.74
CA HIS A 169 -14.71 -20.50 -7.16
C HIS A 169 -14.19 -21.92 -6.93
N ASN A 170 -13.44 -22.44 -7.90
CA ASN A 170 -12.72 -23.73 -7.80
C ASN A 170 -11.22 -23.56 -8.03
N THR A 171 -10.71 -22.37 -7.75
CA THR A 171 -9.30 -22.00 -7.89
C THR A 171 -8.67 -21.69 -6.54
N SER A 172 -7.35 -21.84 -6.47
CA SER A 172 -6.52 -21.42 -5.36
C SER A 172 -6.57 -19.90 -5.19
N PRO A 173 -6.93 -19.38 -4.00
CA PRO A 173 -6.82 -17.95 -3.72
C PRO A 173 -5.39 -17.41 -3.81
N MET A 174 -4.37 -18.27 -3.69
CA MET A 174 -2.96 -17.87 -3.70
C MET A 174 -2.37 -17.81 -5.10
N THR A 175 -2.69 -18.81 -5.93
CA THR A 175 -2.03 -19.00 -7.24
C THR A 175 -2.98 -18.78 -8.41
N ASN A 176 -4.28 -18.64 -8.13
CA ASN A 176 -5.36 -18.61 -9.12
C ASN A 176 -5.41 -19.84 -10.05
N LEU A 177 -4.71 -20.92 -9.68
CA LEU A 177 -4.75 -22.19 -10.40
C LEU A 177 -5.95 -23.03 -9.94
N LYS A 178 -6.51 -23.84 -10.83
CA LYS A 178 -7.64 -24.72 -10.50
C LYS A 178 -7.22 -25.74 -9.43
N LEU A 179 -8.03 -25.88 -8.39
CA LEU A 179 -7.82 -26.89 -7.35
C LEU A 179 -8.23 -28.26 -7.87
N ASP A 180 -7.44 -29.29 -7.54
CA ASP A 180 -7.77 -30.68 -7.86
C ASP A 180 -9.06 -31.13 -7.16
N HIS A 181 -9.28 -30.63 -5.95
CA HIS A 181 -10.51 -30.85 -5.19
C HIS A 181 -10.82 -29.69 -4.23
N CYS A 182 -12.09 -29.60 -3.82
CA CYS A 182 -12.56 -28.58 -2.85
C CYS A 182 -12.55 -29.07 -1.39
N ASN A 183 -11.99 -30.26 -1.13
CA ASN A 183 -11.87 -30.77 0.24
C ASN A 183 -10.82 -29.97 1.01
N LEU A 184 -11.16 -29.63 2.25
CA LEU A 184 -10.29 -28.90 3.18
C LEU A 184 -9.88 -29.83 4.31
N VAL A 185 -8.61 -29.78 4.70
CA VAL A 185 -8.06 -30.60 5.78
C VAL A 185 -7.59 -29.68 6.91
N PRO A 186 -8.08 -29.85 8.16
CA PRO A 186 -7.59 -29.06 9.29
C PRO A 186 -6.09 -29.21 9.49
N ASN A 187 -5.38 -28.10 9.69
CA ASN A 187 -3.95 -28.06 9.96
C ASN A 187 -3.69 -27.86 11.45
N TYR A 188 -3.93 -28.91 12.23
CA TYR A 188 -3.75 -28.88 13.69
C TYR A 188 -2.31 -28.54 14.12
N ALA A 189 -1.32 -28.91 13.31
CA ALA A 189 0.08 -28.59 13.58
C ALA A 189 0.32 -27.08 13.55
N LEU A 190 -0.18 -26.39 12.52
CA LEU A 190 -0.10 -24.94 12.43
C LEU A 190 -0.95 -24.25 13.49
N GLN A 191 -2.16 -24.78 13.76
CA GLN A 191 -3.02 -24.26 14.82
C GLN A 191 -2.32 -24.28 16.17
N TYR A 192 -1.66 -25.40 16.52
CA TYR A 192 -0.88 -25.51 17.76
C TYR A 192 0.31 -24.55 17.77
N ALA A 193 1.04 -24.44 16.66
CA ALA A 193 2.18 -23.51 16.55
C ALA A 193 1.75 -22.05 16.77
N ILE A 194 0.61 -21.64 16.19
CA ILE A 194 0.03 -20.30 16.40
C ILE A 194 -0.33 -20.09 17.87
N GLN A 195 -0.97 -21.08 18.50
CA GLN A 195 -1.36 -20.99 19.91
C GLN A 195 -0.15 -20.84 20.83
N GLN A 196 0.91 -21.64 20.62
CA GLN A 196 2.14 -21.52 21.40
C GLN A 196 2.78 -20.14 21.23
N TRP A 197 2.89 -19.66 19.98
CA TRP A 197 3.41 -18.33 19.69
C TRP A 197 2.61 -17.21 20.36
N GLN A 198 1.28 -17.33 20.44
CA GLN A 198 0.43 -16.36 21.13
C GLN A 198 0.63 -16.34 22.66
N LEU A 199 1.06 -17.44 23.27
CA LEU A 199 1.35 -17.54 24.70
C LEU A 199 2.73 -16.94 25.07
N GLU A 200 3.62 -16.81 24.10
CA GLU A 200 4.97 -16.25 24.28
C GLU A 200 5.02 -14.71 24.14
N LEU A 201 3.88 -14.07 23.85
CA LEU A 201 3.69 -12.62 23.74
C LEU A 201 3.17 -11.99 25.04
#